data_AF-L1N997-F1
#
_entry.id   AF-L1N997-F1
#
_cell.length_a   1.000
_cell.length_b   1.000
_cell.length_c   1.000
_cell.angle_alpha   90.00
_cell.angle_beta   90.00
_cell.angle_gamma   90.00
#
_symmetry.space_group_name_H-M   'P 1'
#
loop_
_entity.id
_entity.type
_entity.pdbx_description
1 polymer ?
#
loop_
_entity_poly.entity_id
_entity_poly.type
_entity_poly.pdbx_seq_one_letter_code
_entity_poly.pdbx_strand_id
1 'polypeptide(L)'
;MYKCVFFSYFADRLWSALFEERRTQVAESVRNNKLKYIEIMSKICQITGKKAMVGNNVSHSNRKTKRRFDVNLFTKKFFWPEEGCWIVLKLSASGLRLINKIGLDAAIRQAAEKGYLSEIKVK
;
A
#
# COMPACT_ATOMS: atom_id res chain seq x y z
N MET A 1 22.48 -43.34 -47.30
CA MET A 1 23.00 -41.96 -47.29
C MET A 1 21.88 -40.98 -46.92
N TYR A 2 21.98 -40.44 -45.71
CA TYR A 2 21.56 -39.11 -45.24
C TYR A 2 20.16 -38.59 -45.62
N LYS A 3 19.08 -39.16 -45.08
CA LYS A 3 17.75 -38.52 -45.17
C LYS A 3 16.93 -38.45 -43.87
N CYS A 4 17.50 -38.85 -42.73
CA CYS A 4 16.74 -38.98 -41.47
C CYS A 4 17.21 -38.08 -40.31
N VAL A 5 18.27 -37.28 -40.45
CA VAL A 5 18.83 -36.52 -39.31
C VAL A 5 18.41 -35.04 -39.29
N PHE A 6 17.69 -34.56 -40.31
CA PHE A 6 17.36 -33.14 -40.44
C PHE A 6 16.04 -32.71 -39.79
N PHE A 7 15.20 -33.66 -39.37
CA PHE A 7 13.83 -33.38 -38.91
C PHE A 7 13.67 -33.30 -37.39
N SER A 8 14.65 -33.76 -36.61
CA SER A 8 14.61 -33.70 -35.14
C SER A 8 15.21 -32.41 -34.57
N TYR A 9 16.18 -31.79 -35.24
CA TYR A 9 16.85 -30.57 -34.74
C TYR A 9 16.05 -29.28 -34.89
N PHE A 10 14.95 -29.29 -35.67
CA PHE A 10 14.14 -28.08 -35.91
C PHE A 10 13.02 -27.90 -34.87
N ALA A 11 12.56 -28.98 -34.23
CA ALA A 11 11.51 -28.95 -33.21
C ALA A 11 12.04 -28.56 -31.82
N ASP A 12 13.28 -28.93 -31.48
CA ASP A 12 13.89 -28.58 -30.19
C ASP A 12 14.27 -27.09 -30.08
N ARG A 13 14.59 -26.44 -31.22
CA ARG A 13 14.90 -25.00 -31.26
C ARG A 13 13.65 -24.11 -31.14
N LEU A 14 12.52 -24.56 -31.69
CA LEU A 14 11.25 -23.84 -31.60
C LEU A 14 10.57 -24.02 -30.23
N TRP A 15 10.71 -25.20 -29.61
CA TRP A 15 10.19 -25.44 -28.26
C TRP A 15 10.99 -24.70 -27.18
N SER A 16 12.32 -24.56 -27.35
CA SER A 16 13.16 -23.76 -26.44
C SER A 16 12.87 -22.25 -26.53
N ALA A 17 12.63 -21.71 -27.72
CA ALA A 17 12.29 -20.29 -27.90
C ALA A 17 10.93 -19.91 -27.28
N LEU A 18 9.90 -20.77 -27.44
CA LEU A 18 8.57 -20.56 -26.85
C LEU A 18 8.53 -20.79 -25.32
N PHE A 19 9.47 -21.57 -24.76
CA PHE A 19 9.58 -21.79 -23.31
C PHE A 19 10.35 -20.66 -22.62
N GLU A 20 11.29 -20.00 -23.31
CA GLU A 20 12.02 -18.81 -22.83
C GLU A 20 11.15 -17.54 -22.87
N GLU A 21 10.26 -17.39 -23.87
CA GLU A 21 9.25 -16.32 -23.92
C GLU A 21 8.22 -16.43 -22.78
N ARG A 22 7.89 -17.65 -22.31
CA ARG A 22 7.03 -17.84 -21.12
C ARG A 22 7.75 -17.59 -19.81
N ARG A 23 9.07 -17.84 -19.74
CA ARG A 23 9.88 -17.55 -18.53
C ARG A 23 10.10 -16.05 -18.30
N THR A 24 10.25 -15.29 -19.38
CA THR A 24 10.41 -13.83 -19.31
C THR A 24 9.13 -13.11 -18.88
N GLN A 25 7.95 -13.56 -19.35
CA GLN A 25 6.66 -13.00 -18.89
C GLN A 25 6.39 -13.22 -17.40
N VAL A 26 6.72 -14.39 -16.84
CA VAL A 26 6.55 -14.64 -15.40
C VAL A 26 7.55 -13.84 -14.57
N ALA A 27 8.80 -13.68 -15.04
CA ALA A 27 9.83 -12.89 -14.35
C ALA A 27 9.56 -11.37 -14.34
N GLU A 28 8.78 -10.84 -15.30
CA GLU A 28 8.29 -9.46 -15.27
C GLU A 28 7.07 -9.27 -14.38
N SER A 29 6.18 -10.26 -14.31
CA SER A 29 5.01 -10.20 -13.40
C SER A 29 5.40 -10.20 -11.92
N VAL A 30 6.48 -10.89 -11.54
CA VAL A 30 6.97 -10.95 -10.14
C VAL A 30 7.73 -9.67 -9.74
N ARG A 31 8.35 -8.96 -10.69
CA ARG A 31 9.07 -7.70 -10.43
C ARG A 31 8.15 -6.51 -10.15
N ASN A 32 6.89 -6.58 -10.59
CA ASN A 32 5.92 -5.50 -10.46
C ASN A 32 5.05 -5.57 -9.20
N ASN A 33 5.49 -6.28 -8.15
CA ASN A 33 4.87 -6.17 -6.81
C ASN A 33 5.35 -4.87 -6.14
N LYS A 34 5.05 -3.76 -6.82
CA LYS A 34 5.48 -2.41 -6.47
C LYS A 34 4.59 -1.97 -5.32
N LEU A 35 5.12 -2.07 -4.09
CA LEU A 35 4.44 -1.55 -2.91
C LEU A 35 4.13 -0.07 -3.16
N LYS A 36 2.84 0.28 -3.24
CA LYS A 36 2.40 1.67 -3.28
C LYS A 36 2.48 2.20 -1.85
N TYR A 37 3.28 3.23 -1.64
CA TYR A 37 3.43 3.86 -0.34
C TYR A 37 2.88 5.27 -0.37
N ILE A 38 2.20 5.64 0.68
CA ILE A 38 1.92 7.04 0.95
C ILE A 38 3.12 7.49 1.79
N GLU A 39 4.09 8.17 1.17
CA GLU A 39 5.18 8.76 1.94
C GLU A 39 4.62 9.83 2.87
N ILE A 40 4.73 9.59 4.18
CA ILE A 40 4.21 10.52 5.19
C ILE A 40 5.23 10.76 6.28
N MET A 41 5.64 12.02 6.39
CA MET A 41 6.43 12.56 7.51
C MET A 41 5.53 13.11 8.65
N SER A 42 4.26 13.38 8.39
CA SER A 42 3.34 14.03 9.35
C SER A 42 2.69 13.06 10.34
N LYS A 43 2.53 13.50 11.61
CA LYS A 43 1.84 12.76 12.69
C LYS A 43 0.31 12.91 12.58
N ILE A 44 -0.25 12.59 11.43
CA ILE A 44 -1.68 12.72 11.14
C ILE A 44 -2.21 11.39 10.59
N CYS A 45 -3.43 11.02 10.97
CA CYS A 45 -4.09 9.86 10.37
C CYS A 45 -4.58 10.17 8.95
N GLN A 46 -4.19 9.35 7.97
CA GLN A 46 -4.49 9.54 6.55
C GLN A 46 -5.99 9.50 6.19
N ILE A 47 -6.75 8.62 6.84
CA ILE A 47 -8.17 8.44 6.50
C ILE A 47 -9.06 9.42 7.26
N THR A 48 -8.72 9.66 8.53
CA THR A 48 -9.60 10.43 9.44
C THR A 48 -9.12 11.85 9.69
N GLY A 49 -7.90 12.22 9.28
CA GLY A 49 -7.32 13.55 9.53
C GLY A 49 -7.01 13.84 11.00
N LYS A 50 -7.12 12.86 11.90
CA LYS A 50 -6.89 13.08 13.33
C LYS A 50 -5.45 13.55 13.58
N LYS A 51 -5.35 14.72 14.19
CA LYS A 51 -4.11 15.38 14.60
C LYS A 51 -4.00 15.47 16.11
N ALA A 52 -2.78 15.68 16.59
CA ALA A 52 -2.54 15.91 18.01
C ALA A 52 -3.36 17.11 18.51
N MET A 53 -3.93 16.98 19.70
CA MET A 53 -4.70 18.03 20.36
C MET A 53 -3.84 18.69 21.44
N VAL A 54 -4.00 20.00 21.64
CA VAL A 54 -3.37 20.71 22.75
C VAL A 54 -4.40 20.89 23.86
N GLY A 55 -3.99 20.65 25.10
CA GLY A 55 -4.80 20.99 26.26
C GLY A 55 -3.93 21.28 27.48
N ASN A 56 -4.53 21.28 28.66
CA ASN A 56 -3.84 21.59 29.91
C ASN A 56 -3.78 20.35 30.82
N ASN A 57 -2.71 20.23 31.59
CA ASN A 57 -2.72 19.49 32.84
C ASN A 57 -3.27 20.43 33.93
N VAL A 58 -4.19 19.95 34.76
CA VAL A 58 -4.83 20.75 35.82
C VAL A 58 -4.51 20.08 37.15
N SER A 59 -3.83 20.79 38.05
CA SER A 59 -3.57 20.29 39.41
C SER A 59 -4.82 20.39 40.29
N HIS A 60 -4.79 19.74 41.46
CA HIS A 60 -5.84 19.86 42.47
C HIS A 60 -6.04 21.33 42.93
N SER A 61 -4.97 22.13 42.90
CA SER A 61 -4.99 23.58 43.13
C SER A 61 -5.36 24.42 41.89
N ASN A 62 -5.87 23.80 40.82
CA ASN A 62 -6.23 24.43 39.54
C ASN A 62 -5.09 25.14 38.79
N ARG A 63 -3.83 24.80 39.07
CA ARG A 63 -2.69 25.29 38.27
C ARG A 63 -2.70 24.59 36.91
N LYS A 64 -2.68 25.37 35.83
CA LYS A 64 -2.76 24.87 34.45
C LYS A 64 -1.39 24.90 33.77
N THR A 65 -0.91 23.76 33.29
CA THR A 65 0.30 23.66 32.46
C THR A 65 -0.03 23.07 31.09
N LYS A 66 0.54 23.59 30.00
CA LYS A 66 0.21 23.11 28.64
C LYS A 66 0.77 21.71 28.41
N ARG A 67 -0.02 20.83 27.77
CA ARG A 67 0.40 19.51 27.31
C ARG A 67 -0.15 19.21 25.92
N ARG A 68 0.48 18.25 25.22
CA ARG A 68 0.02 17.73 23.94
C ARG A 68 -0.55 16.33 24.11
N PHE A 69 -1.66 16.06 23.44
CA PHE A 69 -2.30 14.76 23.34
C PHE A 69 -2.00 14.21 21.95
N ASP A 70 -1.02 13.31 21.88
CA ASP A 70 -0.69 12.65 20.64
C ASP A 70 -1.74 11.59 20.27
N VAL A 71 -1.94 11.41 18.97
CA VAL A 71 -2.83 10.38 18.43
C VAL A 71 -2.08 9.06 18.37
N ASN A 72 -2.73 7.97 18.77
CA ASN A 72 -2.18 6.63 18.58
C ASN A 72 -2.17 6.27 17.09
N LEU A 73 -0.99 6.32 16.46
CA LEU A 73 -0.78 6.08 15.03
C LEU A 73 -0.07 4.74 14.80
N PHE A 74 -0.62 3.93 13.92
CA PHE A 74 -0.11 2.63 13.51
C PHE A 74 0.22 2.63 12.03
N THR A 75 1.36 2.06 11.66
CA THR A 75 1.71 1.79 10.26
C THR A 75 1.30 0.36 9.93
N LYS A 76 0.31 0.18 9.04
CA LYS A 76 -0.18 -1.15 8.62
C LYS A 76 -0.24 -1.26 7.11
N LYS A 77 -0.09 -2.48 6.61
CA LYS A 77 -0.21 -2.82 5.19
C LYS A 77 -1.63 -3.32 4.90
N PHE A 78 -2.22 -2.84 3.82
CA PHE A 78 -3.53 -3.26 3.32
C PHE A 78 -3.38 -3.76 1.89
N PHE A 79 -4.22 -4.72 1.52
CA PHE A 79 -4.31 -5.20 0.15
C PHE A 79 -5.44 -4.46 -0.57
N TRP A 80 -5.15 -3.85 -1.71
CA TRP A 80 -6.15 -3.23 -2.56
C TRP A 80 -6.56 -4.21 -3.67
N PRO A 81 -7.82 -4.66 -3.70
CA PRO A 81 -8.26 -5.71 -4.61
C PRO A 81 -8.34 -5.28 -6.07
N GLU A 82 -8.79 -4.06 -6.39
CA GLU A 82 -8.96 -3.59 -7.78
C GLU A 82 -7.63 -3.47 -8.55
N GLU A 83 -6.57 -2.99 -7.91
CA GLU A 83 -5.23 -2.83 -8.52
C GLU A 83 -4.29 -4.00 -8.24
N GLY A 84 -4.71 -4.98 -7.42
CA GLY A 84 -3.86 -6.10 -6.99
C GLY A 84 -2.59 -5.68 -6.23
N CYS A 85 -2.59 -4.49 -5.64
CA CYS A 85 -1.41 -3.88 -5.02
C CYS A 85 -1.51 -3.82 -3.50
N TRP A 86 -0.36 -3.86 -2.82
CA TRP A 86 -0.27 -3.62 -1.39
C TRP A 86 0.01 -2.13 -1.10
N ILE A 87 -0.76 -1.57 -0.17
CA ILE A 87 -0.67 -0.18 0.26
C ILE A 87 -0.27 -0.10 1.73
N VAL A 88 0.69 0.75 2.05
CA VAL A 88 1.09 1.02 3.44
C VAL A 88 0.45 2.32 3.92
N LEU A 89 -0.36 2.23 4.97
CA LEU A 89 -1.10 3.36 5.56
C LEU A 89 -0.66 3.64 7.00
N LYS A 90 -0.54 4.93 7.35
CA LYS A 90 -0.46 5.43 8.73
C LYS A 90 -1.85 5.80 9.24
N LEU A 91 -2.36 5.00 10.17
CA LEU A 91 -3.74 5.05 10.62
C LEU A 91 -3.86 5.21 12.13
N SER A 92 -4.92 5.90 12.55
CA SER A 92 -5.36 5.88 13.94
C SER A 92 -6.23 4.65 14.22
N ALA A 93 -6.44 4.33 15.50
CA ALA A 93 -7.37 3.28 15.91
C ALA A 93 -8.79 3.48 15.35
N SER A 94 -9.26 4.72 15.24
CA SER A 94 -10.53 5.03 14.58
C SER A 94 -10.49 4.86 13.07
N GLY A 95 -9.35 5.14 12.43
CA GLY A 95 -9.18 4.89 11.00
C GLY A 95 -9.28 3.41 10.68
N LEU A 96 -8.68 2.55 11.51
CA LEU A 96 -8.79 1.10 11.38
C LEU A 96 -10.24 0.62 11.52
N ARG A 97 -10.98 1.13 12.52
CA ARG A 97 -12.40 0.80 12.70
C ARG A 97 -13.26 1.23 11.50
N LEU A 98 -12.94 2.37 10.89
CA LEU A 98 -13.67 2.87 9.73
C LEU A 98 -13.41 2.03 8.48
N ILE A 99 -12.16 1.64 8.22
CA ILE A 99 -11.82 0.73 7.11
C ILE A 99 -12.57 -0.59 7.29
N ASN A 100 -12.56 -1.17 8.49
CA ASN A 100 -13.25 -2.44 8.74
C ASN A 100 -14.76 -2.34 8.54
N LYS A 101 -15.36 -1.16 8.68
CA LYS A 101 -16.81 -0.96 8.53
C LYS A 101 -17.24 -0.71 7.08
N ILE A 102 -16.50 0.12 6.33
CA ILE A 102 -16.91 0.62 5.01
C ILE A 102 -16.12 -0.05 3.87
N GLY A 103 -14.95 -0.61 4.17
CA GLY A 103 -13.99 -1.10 3.17
C GLY A 103 -12.92 -0.06 2.84
N LEU A 104 -11.83 -0.53 2.21
CA LEU A 104 -10.65 0.29 1.92
C LEU A 104 -10.95 1.37 0.86
N ASP A 105 -11.61 1.00 -0.23
CA ASP A 105 -11.86 1.88 -1.38
C ASP A 105 -12.76 3.05 -1.00
N ALA A 106 -13.85 2.75 -0.29
CA ALA A 106 -14.78 3.77 0.21
C ALA A 106 -14.14 4.69 1.24
N ALA A 107 -13.27 4.16 2.11
CA ALA A 107 -12.54 4.98 3.07
C ALA A 107 -11.56 5.94 2.38
N ILE A 108 -10.95 5.52 1.27
CA ILE A 108 -10.01 6.33 0.50
C ILE A 108 -10.75 7.40 -0.31
N ARG A 109 -11.91 7.09 -0.90
CA ARG A 109 -12.80 8.10 -1.52
C ARG A 109 -13.21 9.17 -0.51
N GLN A 110 -13.69 8.79 0.67
CA GLN A 110 -14.03 9.74 1.73
C GLN A 110 -12.85 10.57 2.22
N ALA A 111 -11.65 9.99 2.25
CA ALA A 111 -10.45 10.71 2.63
C ALA A 111 -10.01 11.69 1.54
N ALA A 112 -10.19 11.35 0.27
CA ALA A 112 -9.95 12.23 -0.87
C ALA A 112 -10.91 13.43 -0.89
N GLU A 113 -12.21 13.19 -0.68
CA GLU A 113 -13.22 14.25 -0.55
C GLU A 113 -12.89 15.24 0.57
N LYS A 114 -12.35 14.74 1.69
CA LYS A 114 -11.94 15.56 2.84
C LYS A 114 -10.56 16.19 2.69
N GLY A 115 -9.80 15.84 1.65
CA GLY A 115 -8.46 16.38 1.38
C GLY A 115 -7.36 15.86 2.31
N TYR A 116 -7.51 14.69 2.93
CA TYR A 116 -6.49 14.13 3.85
C TYR A 116 -5.38 13.34 3.16
N LEU A 117 -5.59 12.98 1.89
CA LEU A 117 -4.63 12.26 1.07
C LEU A 117 -4.07 13.19 0.00
N SER A 118 -2.75 13.42 0.02
CA SER A 118 -2.08 14.21 -1.01
C SER A 118 -1.71 13.34 -2.21
N GLU A 119 -0.99 12.22 -2.03
CA GLU A 119 -0.54 11.36 -3.14
C GLU A 119 -0.29 9.90 -2.71
N ILE A 120 -0.64 8.95 -3.56
CA ILE A 120 -0.19 7.55 -3.45
C ILE A 120 1.07 7.42 -4.31
N LYS A 121 2.25 7.38 -3.69
CA LYS A 121 3.52 7.24 -4.40
C LYS A 121 3.81 5.77 -4.70
N VAL A 122 4.57 5.54 -5.76
CA VAL A 122 4.95 4.21 -6.23
C VAL A 122 6.48 4.11 -6.17
N LYS A 123 7.04 3.02 -5.63
CA LYS A 123 8.50 2.91 -5.39
C LYS A 123 9.40 2.97 -6.61
#